data_AF-A0A816I636-F1
#
_entry.id   AF-A0A816I636-F1
#
_cell.length_a   1.000
_cell.length_b   1.000
_cell.length_c   1.000
_cell.angle_alpha   90.00
_cell.angle_beta   90.00
_cell.angle_gamma   90.00
#
_symmetry.space_group_name_H-M   'P 1'
#
loop_
_entity.id
_entity.type
_entity.pdbx_description
1 polymer ?
#
loop_
_entity_poly.entity_id
_entity_poly.type
_entity_poly.pdbx_seq_one_letter_code
_entity_poly.pdbx_strand_id
1 'polypeptide(L)'
;MTLYIRRESSKLWRRFCSEITTEIGLLAENWKYLLAGLILQYIHGLAAKGVHYIHRPGPTLQDLGFFLLPELGQERSYISETVFTSVFLSFFLWTFHPFILKSKKIYTVLIWCRVLAFLVACQFLRVITFYSTQLPGPNYHCREVK
;
A
#
# COMPACT_ATOMS: atom_id res chain seq x y z
N MET A 1 -12.25 34.34 25.09
CA MET A 1 -11.68 33.46 24.04
C MET A 1 -11.29 32.08 24.57
N THR A 2 -10.61 32.00 25.72
CA THR A 2 -10.18 30.75 26.40
C THR A 2 -11.30 29.77 26.76
N LEU A 3 -12.45 30.26 27.26
CA LEU A 3 -13.60 29.41 27.59
C LEU A 3 -14.27 28.77 26.37
N TYR A 4 -14.26 29.45 25.23
CA TYR A 4 -14.84 28.95 23.98
C TYR A 4 -13.96 27.83 23.38
N ILE A 5 -12.63 28.03 23.38
CA ILE A 5 -11.65 27.03 22.93
C ILE A 5 -11.72 25.76 23.79
N ARG A 6 -11.85 25.89 25.12
CA ARG A 6 -11.99 24.76 26.05
C ARG A 6 -13.28 23.95 25.82
N ARG A 7 -14.36 24.62 25.44
CA ARG A 7 -15.65 23.96 25.17
C ARG A 7 -15.62 23.18 23.86
N GLU A 8 -15.04 23.75 22.81
CA GLU A 8 -14.87 23.08 21.52
C GLU A 8 -13.90 21.89 21.61
N SER A 9 -12.79 22.01 22.34
CA SER A 9 -11.86 20.89 22.54
C SER A 9 -12.53 19.72 23.28
N SER A 10 -13.39 19.98 24.26
CA SER A 10 -14.15 18.94 24.98
C SER A 10 -15.17 18.20 24.09
N LYS A 11 -15.68 18.86 23.04
CA LYS A 11 -16.60 18.25 22.07
C LYS A 11 -15.83 17.40 21.07
N LEU A 12 -14.70 17.92 20.57
CA LEU A 12 -13.82 17.20 19.66
C LEU A 12 -13.27 15.93 20.32
N TRP A 13 -12.83 16.03 21.57
CA TRP A 13 -12.31 14.90 22.35
C TRP A 13 -13.35 13.79 22.54
N ARG A 14 -14.57 14.15 22.95
CA ARG A 14 -15.67 13.18 23.10
C ARG A 14 -16.01 12.47 21.79
N ARG A 15 -15.99 13.21 20.67
CA ARG A 15 -16.20 12.62 19.35
C ARG A 15 -15.08 11.66 19.00
N PHE A 16 -13.82 12.09 19.16
CA PHE A 16 -12.66 11.25 18.90
C PHE A 16 -12.72 9.94 19.70
N CYS A 17 -13.04 10.00 20.99
CA CYS A 17 -13.25 8.80 21.80
C CYS A 17 -14.37 7.90 21.24
N SER A 18 -15.52 8.47 20.84
CA SER A 18 -16.63 7.71 20.28
C SER A 18 -16.29 7.02 18.95
N GLU A 19 -15.58 7.70 18.06
CA GLU A 19 -15.13 7.12 16.78
C GLU A 19 -14.13 5.99 17.05
N ILE A 20 -13.17 6.20 17.97
CA ILE A 20 -12.21 5.17 18.38
C ILE A 20 -12.92 3.94 18.95
N THR A 21 -13.89 4.12 19.83
CA THR A 21 -14.62 2.97 20.41
C THR A 21 -15.34 2.17 19.33
N THR A 22 -15.90 2.86 18.33
CA THR A 22 -16.58 2.20 17.21
C THR A 22 -15.58 1.45 16.31
N GLU A 23 -14.44 2.07 15.99
CA GLU A 23 -13.37 1.45 15.19
C GLU A 23 -12.74 0.26 15.92
N ILE A 24 -12.55 0.31 17.24
CA ILE A 24 -12.07 -0.82 18.04
C ILE A 24 -13.07 -1.98 17.99
N GLY A 25 -14.37 -1.71 18.06
CA GLY A 25 -15.41 -2.73 17.91
C GLY A 25 -15.33 -3.42 16.53
N LEU A 26 -15.27 -2.62 15.46
CA LEU A 26 -15.13 -3.14 14.10
C LEU A 26 -13.81 -3.91 13.90
N LEU A 27 -12.73 -3.45 14.51
CA LEU A 27 -11.43 -4.13 14.50
C LEU A 27 -11.54 -5.49 15.18
N ALA A 28 -12.18 -5.57 16.36
CA ALA A 28 -12.38 -6.82 17.09
C ALA A 28 -13.28 -7.82 16.34
N GLU A 29 -14.18 -7.35 15.48
CA GLU A 29 -14.98 -8.22 14.62
C GLU A 29 -14.18 -8.72 13.39
N ASN A 30 -13.36 -7.85 12.79
CA ASN A 30 -12.71 -8.09 11.50
C ASN A 30 -11.21 -8.41 11.59
N TRP A 31 -10.64 -8.53 12.80
CA TRP A 31 -9.19 -8.71 13.01
C TRP A 31 -8.60 -9.89 12.23
N LYS A 32 -9.37 -10.98 12.05
CA LYS A 32 -8.93 -12.15 11.28
C LYS A 32 -8.63 -11.81 9.83
N TYR A 33 -9.46 -10.98 9.19
CA TYR A 33 -9.25 -10.55 7.81
C TYR A 33 -8.00 -9.67 7.68
N LEU A 34 -7.80 -8.75 8.63
CA LEU A 34 -6.61 -7.91 8.64
C LEU A 34 -5.35 -8.73 8.87
N LEU A 35 -5.37 -9.64 9.85
CA LEU A 35 -4.26 -10.54 10.15
C LEU A 35 -3.94 -11.44 8.95
N ALA A 36 -4.96 -12.04 8.33
CA ALA A 36 -4.78 -12.85 7.12
C ALA A 36 -4.17 -12.02 5.99
N GLY A 37 -4.65 -10.79 5.77
CA GLY A 37 -4.06 -9.86 4.80
C GLY A 37 -2.59 -9.58 5.07
N LEU A 38 -2.21 -9.31 6.32
CA LEU A 38 -0.81 -9.07 6.71
C LEU A 38 0.08 -10.31 6.55
N ILE A 39 -0.43 -11.50 6.91
CA ILE A 39 0.29 -12.76 6.70
C ILE A 39 0.52 -12.99 5.21
N LEU A 40 -0.51 -12.74 4.38
CA LEU A 40 -0.39 -12.90 2.92
C LEU A 40 0.54 -11.86 2.30
N GLN A 41 0.64 -10.65 2.86
CA GLN A 41 1.69 -9.69 2.46
C GLN A 41 3.09 -10.23 2.70
N TYR A 42 3.31 -10.83 3.86
CA TYR A 42 4.58 -11.45 4.20
C TYR A 42 4.90 -12.62 3.25
N ILE A 43 3.92 -13.50 2.99
CA ILE A 43 4.07 -14.62 2.05
C ILE A 43 4.35 -14.12 0.63
N HIS A 44 3.63 -13.10 0.15
CA HIS A 44 3.91 -12.46 -1.14
C HIS A 44 5.35 -11.93 -1.21
N GLY A 45 5.84 -11.27 -0.14
CA GLY A 45 7.22 -10.79 -0.07
C GLY A 45 8.26 -11.92 -0.13
N LEU A 46 7.99 -13.02 0.57
CA LEU A 46 8.82 -14.23 0.51
C LEU A 46 8.81 -14.86 -0.89
N ALA A 47 7.63 -14.97 -1.50
CA ALA A 47 7.44 -15.50 -2.85
C ALA A 47 8.19 -14.63 -3.87
N ALA A 48 8.04 -13.30 -3.82
CA ALA A 48 8.76 -12.39 -4.71
C ALA A 48 10.29 -12.54 -4.59
N LYS A 49 10.82 -12.60 -3.35
CA LYS A 49 12.25 -12.89 -3.12
C LYS A 49 12.65 -14.27 -3.66
N GLY A 50 11.80 -15.28 -3.51
CA GLY A 50 12.02 -16.63 -4.03
C GLY A 50 12.15 -16.64 -5.55
N VAL A 51 11.27 -15.93 -6.28
CA VAL A 51 11.37 -15.81 -7.74
C VAL A 51 12.67 -15.09 -8.13
N HIS A 52 13.02 -13.99 -7.45
CA HIS A 52 14.30 -13.30 -7.70
C HIS A 52 15.52 -14.20 -7.47
N TYR A 53 15.47 -15.11 -6.49
CA TYR A 53 16.56 -16.06 -6.23
C TYR A 53 16.70 -17.13 -7.33
N ILE A 54 15.59 -17.60 -7.88
CA ILE A 54 15.57 -18.65 -8.92
C ILE A 54 15.86 -18.06 -10.31
N HIS A 55 15.53 -16.79 -10.51
CA HIS A 55 15.61 -16.15 -11.82
C HIS A 55 17.05 -15.90 -12.29
N ARG A 56 17.30 -16.20 -13.56
CA ARG A 56 18.50 -15.78 -14.29
C ARG A 56 18.15 -14.55 -15.14
N PRO A 57 18.86 -13.42 -14.99
CA PRO A 57 18.55 -12.20 -15.73
C PRO A 57 18.73 -12.43 -17.24
N GLY A 58 17.64 -12.28 -17.98
CA GLY A 58 17.62 -12.32 -19.44
C GLY A 58 17.68 -10.92 -20.05
N PRO A 59 17.69 -10.84 -21.40
CA PRO A 59 17.57 -9.57 -22.09
C PRO A 59 16.25 -8.88 -21.74
N THR A 60 16.25 -7.55 -21.89
CA THR A 60 15.10 -6.71 -21.58
C THR A 60 13.93 -7.08 -22.48
N LEU A 61 12.75 -7.35 -21.92
CA LEU A 61 11.56 -7.55 -22.76
C LEU A 61 11.11 -6.18 -23.28
N GLN A 62 11.21 -5.98 -24.60
CA GLN A 62 10.76 -4.73 -25.22
C GLN A 62 9.26 -4.78 -25.43
N ASP A 63 8.51 -4.14 -24.54
CA ASP A 63 7.06 -3.95 -24.65
C ASP A 63 6.71 -2.50 -25.01
N LEU A 64 5.45 -2.25 -25.38
CA LEU A 64 4.93 -0.92 -25.67
C LEU A 64 5.15 0.06 -24.51
N GLY A 65 5.15 -0.44 -23.27
CA GLY A 65 5.46 0.34 -22.08
C GLY A 65 6.90 0.85 -22.10
N PHE A 66 7.86 -0.02 -22.38
CA PHE A 66 9.28 0.32 -22.50
C PHE A 66 9.54 1.34 -23.64
N PHE A 67 8.79 1.26 -24.74
CA PHE A 67 8.89 2.23 -25.82
C PHE A 67 8.26 3.59 -25.50
N LEU A 68 7.12 3.61 -24.80
CA LEU A 68 6.40 4.85 -24.45
C LEU A 68 6.95 5.54 -23.19
N LEU A 69 7.48 4.75 -22.25
CA LEU A 69 7.96 5.19 -20.95
C LEU A 69 9.39 4.66 -20.74
N PRO A 70 10.40 5.34 -21.35
CA PRO A 70 11.79 4.96 -21.18
C PRO A 70 12.20 5.06 -19.70
N GLU A 71 13.12 4.19 -19.28
CA GLU A 71 13.65 4.21 -17.92
C GLU A 71 14.31 5.56 -17.58
N LEU A 72 14.01 6.09 -16.39
CA LEU A 72 14.54 7.39 -15.94
C LEU A 72 16.04 7.34 -15.59
N GLY A 73 16.61 6.13 -15.42
CA GLY A 73 17.98 5.91 -14.99
C GLY A 73 18.18 6.05 -13.47
N GLN A 74 19.29 5.49 -12.97
CA GLN A 74 19.59 5.44 -11.53
C GLN A 74 19.64 6.82 -10.87
N GLU A 75 20.26 7.78 -11.55
CA GLU A 75 20.41 9.16 -11.10
C GLU A 75 19.06 9.86 -10.86
N ARG A 76 18.00 9.42 -11.54
CA ARG A 76 16.65 10.01 -11.43
C ARG A 76 15.65 9.09 -10.73
N SER A 77 16.12 8.03 -10.07
CA SER A 77 15.27 7.13 -9.27
C SER A 77 14.49 7.87 -8.18
N TYR A 78 15.03 8.98 -7.67
CA TYR A 78 14.34 9.79 -6.67
C TYR A 78 13.01 10.35 -7.18
N ILE A 79 12.83 10.56 -8.50
CA ILE A 79 11.60 11.09 -9.08
C ILE A 79 10.47 10.06 -8.92
N SER A 80 10.71 8.80 -9.31
CA SER A 80 9.72 7.73 -9.19
C SER A 80 9.41 7.44 -7.72
N GLU A 81 10.43 7.42 -6.86
CA GLU A 81 10.27 7.23 -5.43
C GLU A 81 9.46 8.36 -4.79
N THR A 82 9.73 9.62 -5.16
CA THR A 82 9.00 10.78 -4.64
C THR A 82 7.54 10.76 -5.09
N VAL A 83 7.26 10.48 -6.36
CA VAL A 83 5.88 10.39 -6.88
C VAL A 83 5.12 9.26 -6.18
N PHE A 84 5.71 8.07 -6.11
CA PHE A 84 5.08 6.93 -5.44
C PHE A 84 4.81 7.21 -3.96
N THR A 85 5.80 7.74 -3.25
CA THR A 85 5.70 8.08 -1.83
C THR A 85 4.65 9.17 -1.61
N SER A 86 4.59 10.19 -2.49
CA SER A 86 3.59 11.25 -2.42
C SER A 86 2.17 10.72 -2.56
N VAL A 87 1.92 9.86 -3.56
CA VAL A 87 0.59 9.24 -3.77
C VAL A 87 0.25 8.33 -2.59
N PHE A 88 1.20 7.51 -2.14
CA PHE A 88 0.99 6.59 -1.02
C PHE A 88 0.68 7.34 0.29
N LEU A 89 1.45 8.37 0.63
CA LEU A 89 1.21 9.18 1.82
C LEU A 89 -0.13 9.92 1.73
N SER A 90 -0.48 10.45 0.56
CA SER A 90 -1.78 11.09 0.35
C SER A 90 -2.94 10.13 0.60
N PHE A 91 -2.85 8.90 0.08
CA PHE A 91 -3.83 7.85 0.36
C PHE A 91 -3.88 7.47 1.84
N PHE A 92 -2.72 7.26 2.47
CA PHE A 92 -2.63 6.90 3.88
C PHE A 92 -3.23 7.97 4.78
N LEU A 93 -2.88 9.25 4.58
CA LEU A 93 -3.44 10.37 5.33
C LEU A 93 -4.95 10.49 5.09
N TRP A 94 -5.42 10.25 3.86
CA TRP A 94 -6.84 10.21 3.54
C TRP A 94 -7.59 9.10 4.29
N THR A 95 -6.96 7.98 4.64
CA THR A 95 -7.63 6.94 5.46
C THR A 95 -8.02 7.44 6.85
N PHE A 96 -7.38 8.49 7.36
CA PHE A 96 -7.73 9.14 8.64
C PHE A 96 -8.74 10.28 8.50
N HIS A 97 -9.21 10.56 7.28
CA HIS A 97 -10.27 11.53 7.01
C HIS A 97 -11.51 11.37 7.92
N PRO A 98 -11.98 10.15 8.27
CA PRO A 98 -13.12 9.95 9.17
C PRO A 98 -12.94 10.59 10.56
N PHE A 99 -11.70 10.66 11.06
CA PHE A 99 -11.40 11.24 12.38
C PHE A 99 -11.35 12.77 12.35
N ILE A 100 -11.08 13.38 11.19
CA ILE A 100 -10.84 14.83 11.06
C ILE A 100 -12.09 15.55 10.54
N LEU A 101 -12.80 15.00 9.55
CA LEU A 101 -13.90 15.67 8.86
C LEU A 101 -15.29 15.17 9.31
N LYS A 102 -16.28 16.05 9.24
CA LYS A 102 -17.68 15.81 9.70
C LYS A 102 -18.57 15.07 8.69
N SER A 103 -18.00 14.38 7.70
CA SER A 103 -18.77 13.76 6.62
C SER A 103 -18.88 12.24 6.77
N LYS A 104 -19.74 11.63 5.94
CA LYS A 104 -20.24 10.24 5.90
C LYS A 104 -19.35 9.20 6.61
N LYS A 105 -20.00 8.28 7.34
CA LYS A 105 -19.38 7.18 8.12
C LYS A 105 -18.60 6.20 7.23
N ILE A 106 -17.39 6.58 6.84
CA ILE A 106 -16.41 5.68 6.25
C ILE A 106 -15.55 5.23 7.43
N TYR A 107 -15.51 3.92 7.72
CA TYR A 107 -14.68 3.38 8.80
C TYR A 107 -13.33 2.92 8.25
N THR A 108 -12.27 3.28 8.95
CA THR A 108 -10.87 3.01 8.62
C THR A 108 -10.64 1.51 8.53
N VAL A 109 -11.13 0.74 9.51
CA VAL A 109 -11.00 -0.73 9.53
C VAL A 109 -11.60 -1.36 8.26
N LEU A 110 -12.79 -0.92 7.85
CA LEU A 110 -13.46 -1.48 6.67
C LEU A 110 -12.77 -1.09 5.36
N ILE A 111 -12.20 0.12 5.27
CA ILE A 111 -11.36 0.50 4.12
C ILE A 111 -10.17 -0.46 4.04
N TRP A 112 -9.44 -0.65 5.14
CA TRP A 112 -8.25 -1.52 5.16
C TRP A 112 -8.58 -2.98 4.86
N CYS A 113 -9.72 -3.50 5.33
CA CYS A 113 -10.18 -4.83 4.93
C CYS A 113 -10.37 -4.94 3.41
N ARG A 114 -11.00 -3.95 2.77
CA ARG A 114 -11.20 -3.93 1.31
C ARG A 114 -9.88 -3.82 0.56
N VAL A 115 -9.03 -2.88 0.97
CA VAL A 115 -7.72 -2.65 0.37
C VAL A 115 -6.86 -3.91 0.44
N LEU A 116 -6.81 -4.57 1.60
CA LEU A 116 -6.06 -5.82 1.76
C LEU A 116 -6.63 -6.94 0.91
N ALA A 117 -7.95 -7.07 0.78
CA ALA A 117 -8.55 -8.08 -0.08
C ALA A 117 -8.14 -7.91 -1.56
N PHE A 118 -8.24 -6.69 -2.10
CA PHE A 118 -7.78 -6.40 -3.46
C PHE A 118 -6.27 -6.58 -3.60
N LEU A 119 -5.50 -6.12 -2.62
CA LEU A 119 -4.04 -6.23 -2.63
C LEU A 119 -3.58 -7.69 -2.67
N VAL A 120 -4.17 -8.55 -1.83
CA VAL A 120 -3.90 -9.99 -1.82
C VAL A 120 -4.25 -10.64 -3.16
N ALA A 121 -5.40 -10.32 -3.74
CA ALA A 121 -5.80 -10.87 -5.04
C ALA A 121 -4.80 -10.48 -6.15
N CYS A 122 -4.45 -9.21 -6.25
CA CYS A 122 -3.47 -8.71 -7.22
C CYS A 122 -2.09 -9.35 -7.02
N GLN A 123 -1.67 -9.53 -5.76
CA GLN A 123 -0.39 -10.13 -5.43
C GLN A 123 -0.33 -11.62 -5.71
N PHE A 124 -1.42 -12.34 -5.49
CA PHE A 124 -1.51 -13.75 -5.85
C PHE A 124 -1.37 -13.93 -7.36
N LEU A 125 -2.09 -13.12 -8.15
CA LEU A 125 -1.92 -13.10 -9.60
C LEU A 125 -0.48 -12.77 -10.00
N ARG A 126 0.13 -11.76 -9.36
CA ARG A 126 1.53 -11.39 -9.61
C ARG A 126 2.50 -12.54 -9.32
N VAL A 127 2.33 -13.24 -8.20
CA VAL A 127 3.16 -14.39 -7.84
C VAL A 127 3.02 -15.49 -8.88
N ILE A 128 1.79 -15.84 -9.27
CA ILE A 128 1.55 -16.84 -10.34
C ILE A 128 2.28 -16.42 -11.61
N THR A 129 2.06 -15.18 -12.09
CA THR A 129 2.72 -14.69 -13.30
C THR A 129 4.23 -14.77 -13.18
N PHE A 130 4.81 -14.34 -12.06
CA PHE A 130 6.26 -14.36 -11.86
C PHE A 130 6.85 -15.77 -11.83
N TYR A 131 6.21 -16.73 -11.16
CA TYR A 131 6.66 -18.12 -11.15
C TYR A 131 6.46 -18.81 -12.51
N SER A 132 5.37 -18.52 -13.22
CA SER A 132 5.08 -19.11 -14.53
C SER A 132 6.00 -18.58 -15.63
N THR A 133 6.28 -17.28 -15.63
CA THR A 133 7.05 -16.63 -16.70
C THR A 133 8.54 -16.51 -16.37
N GLN A 134 8.92 -16.71 -15.10
CA GLN A 134 10.24 -16.35 -14.59
C GLN A 134 10.63 -14.93 -15.02
N LEU A 135 9.69 -13.97 -15.01
CA LEU A 135 9.95 -12.57 -15.35
C LEU A 135 10.14 -11.65 -14.12
N PRO A 136 10.93 -11.97 -13.07
CA PRO A 136 11.45 -10.90 -12.24
C PRO A 136 12.70 -10.30 -12.91
N GLY A 137 12.62 -9.96 -14.19
CA GLY A 137 13.70 -9.33 -14.98
C GLY A 137 13.67 -7.80 -14.84
N PRO A 138 14.81 -7.11 -14.83
CA PRO A 138 15.29 -6.45 -13.62
C PRO A 138 14.96 -4.95 -13.47
N ASN A 139 15.18 -4.44 -12.26
CA ASN A 139 15.39 -3.02 -11.95
C ASN A 139 16.88 -2.62 -12.19
N TYR A 140 17.15 -1.34 -12.44
CA TYR A 140 18.14 -0.83 -13.41
C TYR A 140 19.64 -0.93 -13.06
N HIS A 141 20.05 -1.45 -11.90
CA HIS A 141 21.48 -1.73 -11.64
C HIS A 141 21.91 -3.12 -12.14
N CYS A 142 20.94 -3.96 -12.55
CA CYS A 142 21.13 -5.40 -12.72
C CYS A 142 21.14 -5.86 -14.19
N ARG A 143 21.69 -5.04 -15.08
CA ARG A 143 22.09 -5.46 -16.43
C ARG A 143 23.56 -5.07 -16.63
N GLU A 144 24.34 -5.92 -17.32
CA GLU A 144 25.81 -5.91 -17.31
C GLU A 144 26.43 -4.53 -17.60
N VAL A 145 27.23 -4.00 -16.67
CA VAL A 145 28.34 -3.10 -17.03
C VAL A 145 29.41 -4.01 -17.61
N LYS A 146 29.84 -3.71 -18.84
CA LYS A 146 30.96 -4.39 -19.51
C LYS A 146 32.20 -4.45 -18.65
#